data_AF-A0AB33K1D7-F1
#
_entry.id   AF-A0AB33K1D7-F1
#
_cell.length_a   1.000
_cell.length_b   1.000
_cell.length_c   1.000
_cell.angle_alpha   90.00
_cell.angle_beta   90.00
_cell.angle_gamma   90.00
#
_symmetry.space_group_name_H-M   'P 1'
#
loop_
_entity.id
_entity.type
_entity.pdbx_description
1 polymer ?
#
loop_
_entity_poly.entity_id
_entity_poly.type
_entity_poly.pdbx_seq_one_letter_code
_entity_poly.pdbx_strand_id
1 'polypeptide(L)'
;MEITLTADGDVRVADDGTGLPTEHGCQSDDPPLKTELTVLGGGARPVAWRSLSGGCFGMGLAAVSALSSRLTADVRRDGARWVLEYERGVAVAPPAHT
;
A
#
# COMPACT_ATOMS: atom_id res chain seq x y z
N MET A 1 -15.86 1.58 -0.27
CA MET A 1 -15.07 1.23 0.95
C MET A 1 -15.83 0.27 1.85
N GLU A 2 -15.23 -0.87 2.16
CA GLU A 2 -15.74 -1.94 3.02
C GLU A 2 -14.66 -2.36 4.04
N ILE A 3 -15.07 -2.63 5.29
CA ILE A 3 -14.20 -3.12 6.35
C ILE A 3 -14.78 -4.44 6.88
N THR A 4 -13.96 -5.47 6.95
CA THR A 4 -14.31 -6.78 7.48
C THR A 4 -13.36 -7.19 8.60
N LEU A 5 -13.93 -7.55 9.75
CA LEU A 5 -13.21 -8.23 10.83
C LEU A 5 -13.37 -9.73 10.62
N THR A 6 -12.25 -10.45 10.46
CA THR A 6 -12.28 -11.90 10.28
C THR A 6 -12.37 -12.60 11.64
N ALA A 7 -12.85 -13.84 11.65
CA ALA A 7 -12.93 -14.65 12.88
C ALA A 7 -11.54 -14.95 13.46
N ASP A 8 -10.50 -14.94 12.62
CA ASP A 8 -9.12 -15.21 12.98
C ASP A 8 -8.39 -14.00 13.61
N GLY A 9 -9.06 -12.83 13.66
CA GLY A 9 -8.52 -11.61 14.26
C GLY A 9 -7.88 -10.64 13.27
N ASP A 10 -7.89 -10.96 11.97
CA ASP A 10 -7.39 -10.07 10.92
C ASP A 10 -8.42 -9.00 10.53
N VAL A 11 -7.92 -7.87 10.03
CA VAL A 11 -8.73 -6.77 9.49
C VAL A 11 -8.50 -6.68 7.99
N ARG A 12 -9.58 -6.76 7.21
CA ARG A 12 -9.56 -6.51 5.77
C ARG A 12 -10.20 -5.17 5.47
N VAL A 13 -9.51 -4.34 4.70
CA VAL A 13 -10.03 -3.07 4.18
C VAL A 13 -10.01 -3.14 2.67
N ALA A 14 -11.16 -2.91 2.04
CA ALA A 14 -11.29 -2.85 0.59
C ALA A 14 -11.86 -1.50 0.16
N ASP A 15 -11.20 -0.85 -0.79
CA ASP A 15 -11.71 0.37 -1.41
C ASP A 15 -11.71 0.25 -2.93
N ASP A 16 -12.60 1.03 -3.54
CA ASP A 16 -12.84 1.19 -4.96
C ASP A 16 -12.26 2.52 -5.49
N GLY A 17 -11.31 3.09 -4.76
CA GLY A 17 -10.60 4.31 -5.16
C GLY A 17 -9.61 4.06 -6.30
N THR A 18 -8.82 5.08 -6.61
CA THR A 18 -7.80 5.05 -7.69
C THR A 18 -6.71 3.98 -7.47
N GLY A 19 -6.62 3.40 -6.27
CA GLY A 19 -5.58 2.44 -5.89
C GLY A 19 -4.22 3.10 -5.67
N LEU A 20 -3.24 2.26 -5.28
CA LEU A 20 -1.86 2.67 -5.14
C LEU A 20 -1.24 2.96 -6.53
N PRO A 21 -0.28 3.89 -6.62
CA PRO A 21 0.49 4.11 -7.85
C PRO A 21 1.27 2.84 -8.24
N THR A 22 1.06 2.37 -9.47
CA THR A 22 1.76 1.22 -10.08
C THR A 22 2.94 1.64 -10.95
N GLU A 23 2.99 2.91 -11.36
CA GLU A 23 4.00 3.52 -12.22
C GLU A 23 5.16 4.16 -11.40
N HIS A 24 6.41 3.91 -11.80
CA HIS A 24 7.59 4.45 -11.12
C HIS A 24 7.60 5.97 -11.20
N GLY A 25 7.66 6.65 -10.05
CA GLY A 25 7.99 8.07 -10.01
C GLY A 25 9.46 8.28 -10.35
N CYS A 26 9.80 9.39 -11.01
CA CYS A 26 11.15 9.74 -11.50
C CYS A 26 12.31 9.74 -10.48
N GLN A 27 12.07 9.40 -9.21
CA GLN A 27 13.05 9.49 -8.11
C GLN A 27 13.37 8.16 -7.42
N SER A 28 12.73 7.03 -7.78
CA SER A 28 13.00 5.73 -7.13
C SER A 28 13.01 4.59 -8.14
N ASP A 29 14.11 3.82 -8.16
CA ASP A 29 14.29 2.60 -8.94
C ASP A 29 13.53 1.39 -8.36
N ASP A 30 12.99 1.50 -7.13
CA ASP A 30 12.14 0.48 -6.53
C ASP A 30 10.69 0.62 -7.03
N PRO A 31 9.95 -0.51 -7.17
CA PRO A 31 8.56 -0.46 -7.60
C PRO A 31 7.74 0.42 -6.64
N PRO A 32 6.93 1.36 -7.16
CA PRO A 32 6.23 2.37 -6.37
C PRO A 32 5.34 1.76 -5.29
N LEU A 33 4.73 0.60 -5.58
CA LEU A 33 3.95 -0.20 -4.66
C LEU A 33 4.73 -0.61 -3.40
N LYS A 34 6.02 -0.95 -3.57
CA LYS A 34 6.90 -1.30 -2.46
C LYS A 34 7.30 -0.06 -1.68
N THR A 35 7.61 1.02 -2.36
CA THR A 35 8.01 2.29 -1.72
C THR A 35 6.90 2.85 -0.81
N GLU A 36 5.64 2.80 -1.25
CA GLU A 36 4.46 3.21 -0.46
C GLU A 36 4.24 2.37 0.82
N LEU A 37 4.51 1.06 0.75
CA LEU A 37 4.26 0.09 1.82
C LEU A 37 5.40 -0.04 2.82
N THR A 38 6.62 0.31 2.43
CA THR A 38 7.84 0.01 3.20
C THR A 38 8.70 1.22 3.52
N VAL A 39 8.57 2.33 2.79
CA VAL A 39 9.40 3.53 3.01
C VAL A 39 8.59 4.60 3.73
N LEU A 40 9.06 4.98 4.92
CA LEU A 40 8.51 6.13 5.64
C LEU A 40 8.66 7.39 4.79
N GLY A 41 7.53 7.99 4.39
CA GLY A 41 7.49 9.16 3.49
C GLY A 41 7.40 8.82 2.00
N GLY A 42 7.39 7.53 1.63
CA GLY A 42 7.20 7.05 0.25
C GLY A 42 5.81 7.34 -0.32
N GLY A 43 4.80 7.46 0.56
CA GLY A 43 3.40 7.75 0.20
C GLY A 43 2.95 9.19 0.23
N ALA A 44 3.90 10.12 0.16
CA ALA A 44 3.60 11.54 0.13
C ALA A 44 3.03 11.93 -1.24
N ARG A 45 1.72 11.80 -1.45
CA ARG A 45 1.10 12.23 -2.71
C ARG A 45 1.25 13.79 -2.92
N PRO A 46 1.02 14.34 -4.13
CA PRO A 46 1.29 15.75 -4.53
C PRO A 46 0.47 16.87 -3.82
N VAL A 47 0.95 18.11 -3.70
CA VAL A 47 0.29 19.14 -2.83
C VAL A 47 -1.23 19.39 -3.04
N ALA A 48 -1.78 19.10 -4.22
CA ALA A 48 -3.19 19.33 -4.56
C ALA A 48 -4.20 18.38 -3.86
N TRP A 49 -3.86 17.12 -3.55
CA TRP A 49 -4.76 16.22 -2.77
C TRP A 49 -4.53 16.34 -1.25
N ARG A 50 -3.44 17.01 -0.82
CA ARG A 50 -3.14 17.24 0.60
C ARG A 50 -4.19 18.11 1.28
N SER A 51 -4.85 18.97 0.52
CA SER A 51 -5.94 19.82 1.01
C SER A 51 -7.26 19.08 1.25
N LEU A 52 -7.39 17.83 0.78
CA LEU A 52 -8.67 17.09 0.77
C LEU A 52 -8.64 15.75 1.51
N SER A 53 -7.49 15.25 1.98
CA SER A 53 -7.42 13.98 2.72
C SER A 53 -6.47 14.03 3.91
N GLY A 54 -6.88 13.45 5.05
CA GLY A 54 -6.10 13.44 6.30
C GLY A 54 -4.86 12.54 6.30
N GLY A 55 -4.60 11.79 5.23
CA GLY A 55 -3.49 10.85 5.10
C GLY A 55 -2.21 11.49 4.54
N CYS A 56 -1.75 12.61 5.10
CA CYS A 56 -0.73 13.47 4.46
C CYS A 56 0.73 12.97 4.56
N PHE A 57 1.01 11.90 5.32
CA PHE A 57 2.39 11.56 5.70
C PHE A 57 2.97 10.29 5.06
N GLY A 58 2.19 9.46 4.36
CA GLY A 58 2.70 8.18 3.84
C GLY A 58 3.28 7.27 4.93
N MET A 59 2.90 7.49 6.20
CA MET A 59 3.37 6.73 7.37
C MET A 59 2.37 5.66 7.81
N GLY A 60 1.11 5.76 7.36
CA GLY A 60 0.03 4.87 7.81
C GLY A 60 0.27 3.42 7.43
N LEU A 61 0.39 3.12 6.13
CA LEU A 61 0.64 1.74 5.68
C LEU A 61 2.01 1.22 6.11
N ALA A 62 3.05 2.06 6.14
CA ALA A 62 4.37 1.66 6.62
C ALA A 62 4.36 1.23 8.10
N ALA A 63 3.66 1.98 8.97
CA ALA A 63 3.50 1.61 10.37
C ALA A 63 2.67 0.32 10.54
N VAL A 64 1.59 0.18 9.77
CA VAL A 64 0.77 -1.05 9.78
C VAL A 64 1.59 -2.25 9.30
N SER A 65 2.37 -2.11 8.24
CA SER A 65 3.24 -3.15 7.71
C SER A 65 4.30 -3.57 8.76
N ALA A 66 4.93 -2.60 9.43
CA ALA A 66 5.95 -2.86 10.45
C ALA A 66 5.39 -3.54 11.72
N LEU A 67 4.18 -3.17 12.15
CA LEU A 67 3.57 -3.67 13.38
C LEU A 67 2.73 -4.95 13.19
N SER A 68 2.41 -5.31 11.95
CA SER A 68 1.64 -6.52 11.64
C SER A 68 2.55 -7.73 11.47
N SER A 69 2.08 -8.90 11.92
CA SER A 69 2.76 -10.18 11.65
C SER A 69 2.78 -10.50 10.16
N ARG A 70 1.66 -10.21 9.47
CA ARG A 70 1.48 -10.33 8.02
C ARG A 70 0.67 -9.16 7.49
N LEU A 71 1.02 -8.68 6.30
CA LEU A 71 0.22 -7.74 5.52
C LEU A 71 0.20 -8.18 4.06
N THR A 72 -0.99 -8.22 3.45
CA THR A 72 -1.18 -8.48 2.03
C THR A 72 -1.89 -7.29 1.39
N ALA A 73 -1.26 -6.68 0.39
CA ALA A 73 -1.86 -5.62 -0.42
C ALA A 73 -2.25 -6.18 -1.80
N ASP A 74 -3.54 -6.13 -2.13
CA ASP A 74 -4.10 -6.50 -3.43
C ASP A 74 -4.58 -5.22 -4.14
N VAL A 75 -3.85 -4.80 -5.17
CA VAL A 75 -4.11 -3.54 -5.89
C VAL A 75 -4.53 -3.88 -7.31
N ARG A 76 -5.70 -3.40 -7.73
CA ARG A 76 -6.19 -3.52 -9.10
C ARG A 76 -6.21 -2.16 -9.76
N ARG A 77 -5.33 -1.97 -10.74
CA ARG A 77 -5.17 -0.69 -11.43
C ARG A 77 -4.66 -0.93 -12.85
N ASP A 78 -5.15 -0.13 -13.80
CA ASP A 78 -4.73 -0.16 -15.20
C ASP A 78 -4.87 -1.54 -15.87
N GLY A 79 -5.90 -2.29 -15.48
CA GLY A 79 -6.16 -3.64 -15.99
C GLY A 79 -5.25 -4.74 -15.43
N ALA A 80 -4.30 -4.41 -14.57
CA ALA A 80 -3.42 -5.35 -13.89
C ALA A 80 -3.83 -5.55 -12.42
N ARG A 81 -3.62 -6.76 -11.91
CA ARG A 81 -3.72 -7.06 -10.47
C ARG A 81 -2.34 -7.25 -9.89
N TRP A 82 -1.98 -6.45 -8.90
CA TRP A 82 -0.73 -6.52 -8.16
C TRP A 82 -0.99 -7.09 -6.77
N VAL A 83 -0.19 -8.08 -6.37
CA VAL A 83 -0.22 -8.64 -5.02
C VAL A 83 1.16 -8.49 -4.38
N LEU A 84 1.20 -7.83 -3.23
CA LEU A 84 2.39 -7.67 -2.41
C LEU A 84 2.15 -8.27 -1.03
N GLU A 85 3.13 -9.01 -0.53
CA GLU A 85 3.07 -9.65 0.78
C GLU A 85 4.25 -9.22 1.64
N TYR A 86 3.95 -8.90 2.89
CA TYR A 86 4.89 -8.43 3.89
C TYR A 86 4.75 -9.23 5.18
N GLU A 87 5.89 -9.48 5.83
CA GLU A 87 5.97 -10.02 7.18
C GLU A 87 6.83 -9.09 8.03
N ARG A 88 6.25 -8.52 9.10
CA ARG A 88 6.93 -7.59 10.01
C ARG A 88 7.69 -6.47 9.29
N GLY A 89 7.05 -5.88 8.28
CA GLY A 89 7.63 -4.79 7.48
C GLY A 89 8.61 -5.21 6.38
N VAL A 90 8.86 -6.51 6.18
CA VAL A 90 9.78 -7.01 5.14
C VAL A 90 8.99 -7.67 4.01
N ALA A 91 9.28 -7.31 2.76
CA ALA A 91 8.64 -7.94 1.60
C ALA A 91 9.04 -9.41 1.49
N VAL A 92 8.06 -10.30 1.40
CA VAL A 92 8.28 -11.76 1.34
C VAL A 92 8.67 -12.21 -0.06
N ALA A 93 8.16 -11.53 -1.08
CA ALA A 93 8.41 -11.82 -2.49
C ALA A 93 8.37 -10.53 -3.33
N PRO A 94 9.00 -10.52 -4.52
CA PRO A 94 8.76 -9.47 -5.49
C PRO A 94 7.26 -9.41 -5.84
N PRO A 95 6.73 -8.21 -6.14
CA PRO A 95 5.32 -8.02 -6.44
C PRO A 95 4.89 -8.92 -7.62
N ALA A 96 3.91 -9.79 -7.37
CA ALA A 96 3.31 -10.60 -8.41
C ALA A 96 2.26 -9.77 -9.16
N HIS A 97 2.24 -9.86 -10.50
CA HIS A 97 1.21 -9.24 -11.32
C HIS A 97 0.65 -10.21 -12.36
N THR A 98 -0.64 -10.06 -12.67
CA THR A 98 -1.37 -10.79 -13.73
C THR A 98 -2.28 -9.83 -14.47
#